data_AF-V7PWC3-F1
#
_entry.id   AF-V7PWC3-F1
#
_cell.length_a   1.000
_cell.length_b   1.000
_cell.length_c   1.000
_cell.angle_alpha   90.00
_cell.angle_beta   90.00
_cell.angle_gamma   90.00
#
_symmetry.space_group_name_H-M   'P 1'
#
loop_
_entity.id
_entity.type
_entity.pdbx_description
1 polymer ?
#
loop_
_entity_poly.entity_id
_entity_poly.type
_entity_poly.pdbx_seq_one_letter_code
_entity_poly.pdbx_strand_id
1 'polypeptide(L)'
;MGFVHSFVMIPMLMSSPIASLGSINLAVLDTNKITVENSVITTQEEVERKEKAEAIDNYFKEKNAPLEGYGMKFVLEAEKNNLDWRLMPAIAMRETTGGKQMCKNPKASNNAFGWGSCKMGFTSIDGSIEHIAKTISGNNPNVKAYKVGMTSEQILKKYNPDSIIPGYSLQVIKIMNSIKETI
;
A
#
# COMPACT_ATOMS: atom_id res chain seq x y z
N MET A 1 -48.19 17.60 9.37
CA MET A 1 -48.44 18.78 8.51
C MET A 1 -47.76 20.00 9.13
N GLY A 2 -47.02 20.78 8.33
CA GLY A 2 -46.58 22.14 8.66
C GLY A 2 -45.07 22.34 8.72
N PHE A 3 -44.44 22.60 7.57
CA PHE A 3 -43.06 23.11 7.45
C PHE A 3 -43.04 24.65 7.54
N VAL A 4 -41.99 25.22 8.14
CA VAL A 4 -41.29 26.46 7.69
C VAL A 4 -39.86 26.43 8.28
N HIS A 5 -38.85 26.08 7.47
CA HIS A 5 -37.93 26.98 6.76
C HIS A 5 -37.19 27.97 7.66
N SER A 6 -35.94 27.63 8.01
CA SER A 6 -34.96 28.60 8.48
C SER A 6 -33.73 28.54 7.56
N PHE A 7 -33.51 29.65 6.86
CA PHE A 7 -32.38 29.86 5.95
C PHE A 7 -31.18 30.35 6.75
N VAL A 8 -30.04 29.66 6.65
CA VAL A 8 -28.75 30.18 7.11
C VAL A 8 -27.97 30.64 5.88
N MET A 9 -27.72 31.94 5.82
CA MET A 9 -27.05 32.66 4.74
C MET A 9 -25.54 32.38 4.77
N ILE A 10 -25.00 31.86 3.67
CA ILE A 10 -23.55 31.71 3.45
C ILE A 10 -23.02 33.07 2.94
N PRO A 11 -22.03 33.70 3.57
CA PRO A 11 -21.42 34.91 3.04
C PRO A 11 -20.59 34.56 1.78
N MET A 12 -21.07 35.06 0.64
CA MET A 12 -20.42 35.03 -0.66
C MET A 12 -19.34 36.12 -0.68
N LEU A 13 -18.06 35.74 -0.66
CA LEU A 13 -16.95 36.69 -0.80
C LEU A 13 -16.88 37.16 -2.26
N MET A 14 -17.16 38.45 -2.45
CA MET A 14 -17.15 39.13 -3.75
C MET A 14 -15.70 39.35 -4.22
N SER A 15 -15.36 38.73 -5.34
CA SER A 15 -14.15 39.01 -6.12
C SER A 15 -14.24 40.42 -6.73
N SER A 16 -13.28 41.29 -6.40
CA SER A 16 -13.08 42.56 -7.10
C SER A 16 -11.91 42.41 -8.09
N PRO A 17 -12.02 42.85 -9.36
CA PRO A 17 -10.89 42.89 -10.27
C PRO A 17 -9.94 44.04 -9.89
N ILE A 18 -8.67 43.70 -9.65
CA ILE A 18 -7.58 44.68 -9.56
C ILE A 18 -7.26 45.13 -10.99
N ALA A 19 -7.61 46.37 -11.31
CA ALA A 19 -7.14 47.04 -12.52
C ALA A 19 -5.96 47.95 -12.17
N SER A 20 -4.77 47.61 -12.65
CA SER A 20 -3.75 48.58 -13.05
C SER A 20 -2.69 47.86 -13.88
N LEU A 21 -2.84 47.94 -15.20
CA LEU A 21 -1.80 47.59 -16.17
C LEU A 21 -0.77 48.71 -16.17
N GLY A 22 0.28 48.55 -15.36
CA GLY A 22 1.51 49.32 -15.52
C GLY A 22 2.26 48.81 -16.75
N SER A 23 2.56 49.70 -17.68
CA SER A 23 3.39 49.43 -18.86
C SER A 23 4.77 48.92 -18.42
N ILE A 24 5.02 47.62 -18.62
CA ILE A 24 6.35 47.02 -18.47
C ILE A 24 7.07 47.13 -19.82
N ASN A 25 8.18 47.86 -19.82
CA ASN A 25 9.12 47.92 -20.93
C ASN A 25 9.64 46.50 -21.20
N LEU A 26 9.31 45.96 -22.39
CA LEU A 26 9.76 44.65 -22.84
C LEU A 26 11.20 44.78 -23.36
N ALA A 27 12.18 44.69 -22.46
CA ALA A 27 13.55 44.43 -22.85
C ALA A 27 13.64 42.97 -23.29
N VAL A 28 13.79 42.74 -24.60
CA VAL A 28 14.10 41.42 -25.18
C VAL A 28 15.50 41.04 -24.71
N LEU A 29 15.59 40.22 -23.66
CA LEU A 29 16.83 39.60 -23.23
C LEU A 29 16.88 38.16 -23.75
N ASP A 30 17.68 38.04 -24.80
CA ASP A 30 18.51 36.92 -25.22
C ASP A 30 18.07 35.50 -24.77
N THR A 31 17.44 34.79 -25.69
CA THR A 31 17.10 33.37 -25.57
C THR A 31 18.36 32.51 -25.63
N ASN A 32 18.93 32.15 -24.48
CA ASN A 32 19.87 31.03 -24.41
C ASN A 32 19.65 30.17 -23.16
N LYS A 33 19.05 29.00 -23.42
CA LYS A 33 18.99 27.78 -22.61
C LYS A 33 18.43 27.93 -21.18
N ILE A 34 17.11 27.90 -21.10
CA ILE A 34 16.43 27.30 -19.94
C ILE A 34 16.77 25.80 -19.97
N THR A 35 17.77 25.38 -19.19
CA THR A 35 17.81 24.01 -18.70
C THR A 35 16.59 23.85 -17.82
N VAL A 36 15.56 23.21 -18.36
CA VAL A 36 14.40 22.77 -17.59
C VAL A 36 14.92 21.69 -16.64
N GLU A 37 15.41 22.12 -15.47
CA GLU A 37 15.43 21.24 -14.32
C GLU A 37 13.97 20.92 -14.03
N ASN A 38 13.54 19.76 -14.51
CA ASN A 38 12.27 19.17 -14.19
C ASN A 38 12.31 18.79 -12.70
N SER A 39 12.18 19.80 -11.83
CA SER A 39 11.89 19.62 -10.41
C SER A 39 10.55 18.93 -10.33
N VAL A 40 10.58 17.59 -10.28
CA VAL A 40 9.42 16.77 -9.97
C VAL A 40 9.03 17.17 -8.56
N ILE A 41 7.98 17.97 -8.44
CA ILE A 41 7.32 18.23 -7.16
C ILE A 41 6.76 16.88 -6.70
N THR A 42 7.58 16.13 -5.98
CA THR A 42 7.20 14.84 -5.40
C THR A 42 6.19 15.15 -4.30
N THR A 43 5.01 14.55 -4.38
CA THR A 43 3.96 14.78 -3.37
C THR A 43 4.38 14.16 -2.04
N GLN A 44 3.88 14.68 -0.92
CA GLN A 44 4.13 14.09 0.40
C GLN A 44 3.70 12.61 0.44
N GLU A 45 2.60 12.26 -0.22
CA GLU A 45 2.12 10.89 -0.35
C GLU A 45 3.11 10.00 -1.11
N GLU A 46 3.74 10.52 -2.18
CA GLU A 46 4.74 9.76 -2.93
C GLU A 46 6.04 9.55 -2.13
N VAL A 47 6.44 10.54 -1.32
CA VAL A 47 7.56 10.40 -0.38
C VAL A 47 7.25 9.31 0.64
N GLU A 48 6.11 9.39 1.33
CA GLU A 48 5.69 8.40 2.33
C GLU A 48 5.59 6.99 1.72
N ARG A 49 5.09 6.87 0.49
CA ARG A 49 5.01 5.60 -0.23
C ARG A 49 6.41 5.01 -0.49
N LYS A 50 7.38 5.84 -0.89
CA LYS A 50 8.77 5.41 -1.11
C LYS A 50 9.44 4.98 0.19
N GLU A 51 9.26 5.73 1.28
CA GLU A 51 9.82 5.38 2.60
C GLU A 51 9.29 4.02 3.09
N LYS A 52 7.98 3.77 2.97
CA LYS A 52 7.37 2.47 3.30
C LYS A 52 7.90 1.34 2.40
N ALA A 53 8.05 1.60 1.10
CA ALA A 53 8.57 0.61 0.16
C ALA A 53 10.02 0.22 0.52
N GLU A 54 10.87 1.22 0.76
CA GLU A 54 12.25 1.01 1.19
C GLU A 54 12.35 0.28 2.53
N ALA A 55 11.46 0.57 3.48
CA ALA A 55 11.39 -0.16 4.74
C ALA A 55 11.14 -1.67 4.56
N ILE A 56 10.24 -2.04 3.64
CA ILE A 56 9.98 -3.44 3.29
C ILE A 56 11.22 -4.06 2.63
N ASP A 57 11.80 -3.38 1.65
CA ASP A 57 12.92 -3.90 0.86
C ASP A 57 14.17 -4.07 1.72
N ASN A 58 14.49 -3.09 2.57
CA ASN A 58 15.58 -3.20 3.55
C ASN A 58 15.35 -4.38 4.50
N TYR A 59 14.13 -4.54 5.00
CA TYR A 59 13.81 -5.67 5.87
C TYR A 59 13.99 -7.03 5.17
N PHE A 60 13.55 -7.16 3.92
CA PHE A 60 13.78 -8.39 3.15
C PHE A 60 15.26 -8.62 2.84
N LYS A 61 15.99 -7.56 2.45
CA LYS A 61 17.42 -7.58 2.18
C LYS A 61 18.23 -8.06 3.38
N GLU A 62 17.98 -7.51 4.58
CA GLU A 62 18.61 -7.94 5.83
C GLU A 62 18.40 -9.43 6.11
N LYS A 63 17.26 -9.97 5.67
CA LYS A 63 16.94 -11.38 5.81
C LYS A 63 17.36 -12.20 4.60
N ASN A 64 17.98 -11.63 3.56
CA ASN A 64 18.28 -12.29 2.28
C ASN A 64 17.03 -12.95 1.67
N ALA A 65 15.87 -12.31 1.82
CA ALA A 65 14.60 -12.85 1.34
C ALA A 65 14.42 -12.55 -0.16
N PRO A 66 14.05 -13.55 -0.99
CA PRO A 66 13.80 -13.36 -2.43
C PRO A 66 12.74 -12.30 -2.80
N LEU A 67 11.94 -11.83 -1.83
CA LEU A 67 10.98 -10.75 -2.05
C LEU A 67 11.57 -9.33 -1.92
N GLU A 68 12.88 -9.18 -1.71
CA GLU A 68 13.57 -7.90 -1.88
C GLU A 68 13.26 -7.31 -3.28
N GLY A 69 12.91 -6.02 -3.32
CA GLY A 69 12.53 -5.29 -4.53
C GLY A 69 11.03 -5.25 -4.81
N TYR A 70 10.22 -5.96 -4.01
CA TYR A 70 8.75 -5.92 -4.11
C TYR A 70 8.10 -4.90 -3.17
N GLY A 71 8.87 -4.12 -2.41
CA GLY A 71 8.37 -3.16 -1.41
C GLY A 71 7.30 -2.23 -1.96
N MET A 72 7.57 -1.58 -3.10
CA MET A 72 6.60 -0.67 -3.72
C MET A 72 5.30 -1.38 -4.12
N LYS A 73 5.39 -2.62 -4.64
CA LYS A 73 4.21 -3.42 -5.00
C LYS A 73 3.35 -3.72 -3.76
N PHE A 74 3.98 -4.06 -2.63
CA PHE A 74 3.27 -4.29 -1.38
C PHE A 74 2.54 -3.04 -0.88
N VAL A 75 3.20 -1.87 -0.91
CA VAL A 75 2.57 -0.61 -0.46
C VAL A 75 1.39 -0.24 -1.36
N LEU A 76 1.57 -0.29 -2.68
CA LEU A 76 0.50 0.04 -3.63
C LEU A 76 -0.73 -0.88 -3.48
N GLU A 77 -0.52 -2.19 -3.33
CA GLU A 77 -1.65 -3.11 -3.13
C GLU A 77 -2.26 -2.97 -1.73
N ALA A 78 -1.50 -2.57 -0.71
CA ALA A 78 -2.04 -2.28 0.60
C ALA A 78 -2.93 -1.02 0.58
N GLU A 79 -2.46 0.07 -0.03
CA GLU A 79 -3.24 1.31 -0.20
C GLU A 79 -4.52 1.06 -0.99
N LYS A 80 -4.41 0.42 -2.16
CA LYS A 80 -5.55 0.04 -3.01
C LYS A 80 -6.60 -0.80 -2.27
N ASN A 81 -6.17 -1.57 -1.28
CA ASN A 81 -7.04 -2.48 -0.52
C ASN A 81 -7.30 -2.06 0.92
N ASN A 82 -6.90 -0.85 1.33
CA ASN A 82 -7.03 -0.34 2.69
C ASN A 82 -6.51 -1.33 3.75
N LEU A 83 -5.31 -1.87 3.52
CA LEU A 83 -4.59 -2.75 4.43
C LEU A 83 -3.42 -2.00 5.08
N ASP A 84 -3.00 -2.45 6.26
CA ASP A 84 -1.70 -2.06 6.81
C ASP A 84 -0.59 -2.56 5.87
N TRP A 85 0.26 -1.64 5.40
CA TRP A 85 1.31 -1.93 4.41
C TRP A 85 2.32 -2.98 4.88
N ARG A 86 2.46 -3.19 6.20
CA ARG A 86 3.37 -4.19 6.80
C ARG A 86 2.78 -5.59 6.83
N LEU A 87 1.46 -5.73 6.70
CA LEU A 87 0.76 -7.00 6.91
C LEU A 87 1.20 -8.07 5.92
N MET A 88 1.14 -7.76 4.63
CA MET A 88 1.46 -8.71 3.56
C MET A 88 2.93 -9.14 3.57
N PRO A 89 3.92 -8.24 3.70
CA PRO A 89 5.32 -8.63 3.90
C PRO A 89 5.52 -9.53 5.12
N ALA A 90 4.84 -9.23 6.23
CA ALA A 90 4.95 -10.01 7.46
C ALA A 90 4.36 -11.42 7.32
N ILE A 91 3.23 -11.58 6.62
CA ILE A 91 2.66 -12.89 6.28
C ILE A 91 3.68 -13.68 5.42
N ALA A 92 4.23 -13.07 4.37
CA ALA A 92 5.20 -13.76 3.50
C ALA A 92 6.46 -14.22 4.27
N MET A 93 6.95 -13.41 5.21
CA MET A 93 8.02 -13.83 6.11
C MET A 93 7.64 -15.00 7.00
N ARG A 94 6.45 -14.96 7.60
CA ARG A 94 6.00 -16.04 8.48
C ARG A 94 5.81 -17.35 7.73
N GLU A 95 5.29 -17.28 6.51
CA GLU A 95 4.86 -18.45 5.74
C GLU A 95 6.01 -19.10 4.99
N THR A 96 6.89 -18.32 4.34
CA THR A 96 7.95 -18.86 3.48
C THR A 96 9.31 -18.22 3.73
N THR A 97 9.49 -17.51 4.85
CA THR A 97 10.70 -16.72 5.11
C THR A 97 10.98 -15.74 3.96
N GLY A 98 9.94 -15.08 3.47
CA GLY A 98 10.00 -14.08 2.40
C GLY A 98 10.37 -14.69 1.05
N GLY A 99 9.83 -15.88 0.76
CA GLY A 99 10.05 -16.59 -0.50
C GLY A 99 11.21 -17.59 -0.49
N LYS A 100 12.05 -17.63 0.54
CA LYS A 100 13.17 -18.62 0.61
C LYS A 100 12.68 -20.07 0.61
N GLN A 101 11.57 -20.31 1.30
CA GLN A 101 10.88 -21.58 1.35
C GLN A 101 9.58 -21.49 0.55
N MET A 102 9.67 -20.99 -0.69
CA MET A 102 8.56 -20.94 -1.64
C MET A 102 7.82 -22.29 -1.68
N CYS A 103 6.49 -22.25 -1.80
CA CYS A 103 5.69 -23.46 -1.95
C CYS A 103 6.25 -24.35 -3.07
N LYS A 104 6.59 -25.60 -2.72
CA LYS A 104 7.31 -26.54 -3.62
C LYS A 104 6.39 -27.33 -4.56
N ASN A 105 5.08 -27.27 -4.34
CA ASN A 105 4.11 -27.92 -5.22
C ASN A 105 4.18 -27.25 -6.61
N PRO A 106 4.32 -28.00 -7.71
CA PRO A 106 4.35 -27.43 -9.06
C PRO A 106 3.10 -26.61 -9.42
N LYS A 107 1.95 -26.91 -8.79
CA LYS A 107 0.70 -26.15 -8.96
C LYS A 107 0.64 -24.88 -8.09
N ALA A 108 1.65 -24.64 -7.26
CA ALA A 108 1.75 -23.51 -6.32
C ALA A 108 2.94 -22.60 -6.61
N SER A 109 3.30 -22.46 -7.89
CA SER A 109 4.33 -21.52 -8.35
C SER A 109 4.04 -20.10 -7.85
N ASN A 110 5.09 -19.35 -7.50
CA ASN A 110 5.00 -17.95 -7.05
C ASN A 110 4.12 -17.72 -5.82
N ASN A 111 3.92 -18.74 -4.97
CA ASN A 111 3.16 -18.61 -3.74
C ASN A 111 4.09 -18.45 -2.53
N ALA A 112 4.44 -17.20 -2.20
CA ALA A 112 5.24 -16.86 -1.03
C ALA A 112 4.44 -16.78 0.28
N PHE A 113 3.14 -17.04 0.23
CA PHE A 113 2.21 -16.79 1.33
C PHE A 113 1.63 -18.08 1.93
N GLY A 114 2.02 -19.26 1.44
CA GLY A 114 1.40 -20.51 1.86
C GLY A 114 -0.09 -20.61 1.47
N TRP A 115 -0.57 -19.74 0.57
CA TRP A 115 -1.99 -19.57 0.27
C TRP A 115 -2.62 -20.87 -0.24
N GLY A 116 -3.82 -21.19 0.25
CA GLY A 116 -4.48 -22.47 -0.06
C GLY A 116 -3.65 -23.69 0.35
N SER A 117 -2.90 -23.59 1.44
CA SER A 117 -2.01 -24.65 1.94
C SER A 117 -0.98 -25.10 0.90
N CYS A 118 -0.39 -24.15 0.16
CA CYS A 118 0.54 -24.43 -0.95
C CYS A 118 -0.05 -25.35 -2.04
N LYS A 119 -1.36 -25.29 -2.30
CA LYS A 119 -2.01 -26.03 -3.42
C LYS A 119 -2.36 -25.14 -4.60
N MET A 120 -2.16 -23.83 -4.46
CA MET A 120 -2.59 -22.81 -5.43
C MET A 120 -1.40 -21.93 -5.79
N GLY A 121 -1.25 -21.65 -7.07
CA GLY A 121 -0.15 -20.87 -7.61
C GLY A 121 -0.64 -19.64 -8.32
N PHE A 122 0.33 -18.80 -8.71
CA PHE A 122 0.10 -17.55 -9.38
C PHE A 122 1.03 -17.44 -10.59
N THR A 123 0.60 -16.66 -11.58
CA THR A 123 1.40 -16.38 -12.78
C THR A 123 2.71 -15.67 -12.44
N SER A 124 2.70 -14.80 -11.43
CA SER A 124 3.88 -14.06 -10.95
C SER A 124 3.75 -13.75 -9.46
N ILE A 125 4.86 -13.32 -8.84
CA ILE A 125 4.85 -12.80 -7.47
C ILE A 125 3.95 -11.57 -7.37
N ASP A 126 4.00 -10.63 -8.32
CA ASP A 126 3.08 -9.47 -8.35
C ASP A 126 1.62 -9.90 -8.35
N GLY A 127 1.27 -10.93 -9.15
CA GLY A 127 -0.07 -11.49 -9.20
C GLY A 127 -0.49 -12.15 -7.89
N SER A 128 0.45 -12.77 -7.17
CA SER A 128 0.18 -13.31 -5.83
C SER A 128 -0.12 -12.20 -4.81
N ILE A 129 0.65 -11.11 -4.83
CA ILE A 129 0.48 -9.96 -3.92
C ILE A 129 -0.88 -9.31 -4.18
N GLU A 130 -1.21 -9.02 -5.44
CA GLU A 130 -2.49 -8.40 -5.81
C GLU A 130 -3.68 -9.29 -5.43
N HIS A 131 -3.65 -10.57 -5.80
CA HIS A 131 -4.76 -11.48 -5.53
C HIS A 131 -5.02 -11.63 -4.03
N ILE A 132 -3.97 -11.82 -3.25
CA ILE A 132 -4.10 -12.05 -1.81
C ILE A 132 -4.50 -10.76 -1.11
N ALA A 133 -3.88 -9.62 -1.42
CA ALA A 133 -4.28 -8.32 -0.85
C ALA A 133 -5.77 -8.04 -1.08
N LYS A 134 -6.26 -8.21 -2.31
CA LYS A 134 -7.69 -8.06 -2.65
C LYS A 134 -8.57 -9.04 -1.89
N THR A 135 -8.09 -10.26 -1.66
CA THR A 135 -8.88 -11.31 -1.02
C THR A 135 -8.98 -11.10 0.49
N ILE A 136 -7.86 -10.84 1.17
CA ILE A 136 -7.83 -10.71 2.64
C ILE A 136 -8.43 -9.38 3.12
N SER A 137 -8.47 -8.34 2.28
CA SER A 137 -9.17 -7.10 2.58
C SER A 137 -10.69 -7.20 2.48
N GLY A 138 -11.22 -8.27 1.88
CA GLY A 138 -12.64 -8.41 1.57
C GLY A 138 -13.08 -7.71 0.27
N ASN A 139 -12.15 -7.14 -0.51
CA ASN A 139 -12.44 -6.52 -1.82
C ASN A 139 -12.64 -7.56 -2.95
N ASN A 140 -12.41 -8.85 -2.67
CA ASN A 140 -12.73 -9.94 -3.60
C ASN A 140 -14.20 -10.37 -3.42
N PRO A 141 -15.10 -10.06 -4.38
CA PRO A 141 -16.54 -10.33 -4.23
C PRO A 141 -16.86 -11.83 -4.15
N ASN A 142 -15.95 -12.69 -4.63
CA ASN A 142 -16.09 -14.13 -4.65
C ASN A 142 -15.68 -14.81 -3.34
N VAL A 143 -15.09 -14.06 -2.39
CA VAL A 143 -14.62 -14.60 -1.11
C VAL A 143 -15.34 -13.90 0.03
N LYS A 144 -16.28 -14.60 0.67
CA LYS A 144 -17.08 -14.06 1.79
C LYS A 144 -16.41 -14.18 3.16
N ALA A 145 -15.26 -14.86 3.21
CA ALA A 145 -14.54 -15.15 4.44
C ALA A 145 -13.98 -13.88 5.11
N TYR A 146 -13.59 -12.90 4.29
CA TYR A 146 -13.03 -11.62 4.71
C TYR A 146 -14.02 -10.49 4.45
N LYS A 147 -13.92 -9.39 5.21
CA LYS A 147 -14.80 -8.23 5.12
C LYS A 147 -13.96 -6.95 5.09
N VAL A 148 -14.42 -5.97 4.33
CA VAL A 148 -13.82 -4.63 4.29
C VAL A 148 -13.78 -4.04 5.70
N GLY A 149 -12.63 -3.45 6.06
CA GLY A 149 -12.41 -2.82 7.36
C GLY A 149 -11.99 -3.76 8.49
N MET A 150 -11.69 -5.04 8.20
CA MET A 150 -11.09 -5.93 9.19
C MET A 150 -9.70 -5.43 9.62
N THR A 151 -9.42 -5.51 10.92
CA THR A 151 -8.08 -5.23 11.43
C THR A 151 -7.09 -6.32 11.03
N SER A 152 -5.79 -6.03 11.05
CA SER A 152 -4.74 -7.02 10.81
C SER A 152 -4.92 -8.27 11.68
N GLU A 153 -5.27 -8.11 12.96
CA GLU A 153 -5.52 -9.25 13.86
C GLU A 153 -6.73 -10.09 13.43
N GLN A 154 -7.83 -9.45 13.01
CA GLN A 154 -9.02 -10.15 12.50
C GLN A 154 -8.71 -10.90 11.21
N ILE A 155 -7.94 -10.30 10.31
CA ILE A 155 -7.46 -10.93 9.08
C ILE A 155 -6.61 -12.16 9.42
N LEU A 156 -5.65 -12.04 10.34
CA LEU A 156 -4.74 -13.12 10.71
C LEU A 156 -5.46 -14.28 11.39
N LYS A 157 -6.40 -14.01 12.30
CA LYS A 157 -7.27 -15.03 12.91
C LYS A 157 -8.11 -15.78 11.88
N LYS A 158 -8.44 -15.14 10.75
CA LYS A 158 -9.13 -15.79 9.63
C LYS A 158 -8.18 -16.56 8.71
N TYR A 159 -6.98 -16.01 8.48
CA TYR A 159 -5.95 -16.59 7.63
C TYR A 159 -5.42 -17.90 8.18
N ASN A 160 -5.02 -17.90 9.46
CA ASN A 160 -4.54 -19.07 10.16
C ASN A 160 -4.89 -18.93 11.65
N PRO A 161 -6.05 -19.47 12.10
CA PRO A 161 -6.54 -19.26 13.46
C PRO A 161 -5.62 -19.89 14.50
N ASP A 162 -5.52 -19.25 15.67
CA ASP A 162 -4.66 -19.72 16.76
C ASP A 162 -5.10 -21.09 17.33
N SER A 163 -6.34 -21.53 17.06
CA SER A 163 -6.80 -22.89 17.37
C SER A 163 -6.16 -23.97 16.49
N ILE A 164 -5.60 -23.60 15.34
CA ILE A 164 -4.91 -24.50 14.41
C ILE A 164 -3.41 -24.30 14.52
N ILE A 165 -2.93 -23.06 14.51
CA ILE A 165 -1.52 -22.71 14.69
C ILE A 165 -1.40 -21.73 15.87
N PRO A 166 -1.14 -22.23 17.09
CA PRO A 166 -1.06 -21.39 18.28
C PRO A 166 -0.07 -20.23 18.15
N GLY A 167 -0.55 -19.02 18.45
CA GLY A 167 0.25 -17.79 18.44
C GLY A 167 0.62 -17.29 17.05
N TYR A 168 -0.08 -17.71 15.99
CA TYR A 168 0.17 -17.27 14.63
C TYR A 168 0.04 -15.75 14.51
N SER A 169 -1.07 -15.19 14.99
CA SER A 169 -1.35 -13.76 14.86
C SER A 169 -0.29 -12.92 15.57
N LEU A 170 0.12 -13.33 16.77
CA LEU A 170 1.16 -12.65 17.54
C LEU A 170 2.53 -12.67 16.84
N GLN A 171 2.89 -13.80 16.21
CA GLN A 171 4.14 -13.92 15.47
C GLN A 171 4.16 -12.99 14.25
N VAL A 172 3.05 -12.93 13.50
CA VAL A 172 2.96 -12.03 12.34
C VAL A 172 2.97 -10.56 12.77
N ILE A 173 2.24 -10.18 13.83
CA ILE A 173 2.25 -8.81 14.37
C ILE A 173 3.66 -8.43 14.86
N LYS A 174 4.39 -9.35 15.50
CA LYS A 174 5.79 -9.11 15.88
C LYS A 174 6.68 -8.82 14.67
N ILE A 175 6.46 -9.52 13.55
CA ILE A 175 7.16 -9.25 12.30
C ILE A 175 6.76 -7.87 11.76
N MET A 176 5.46 -7.53 11.72
CA MET A 176 4.99 -6.20 11.28
C MET A 176 5.70 -5.09 12.05
N ASN A 177 5.81 -5.20 13.38
CA ASN A 177 6.47 -4.21 14.22
C ASN A 177 7.99 -4.12 14.03
N SER A 178 8.59 -5.12 13.38
CA SER A 178 10.02 -5.10 13.02
C SER A 178 10.30 -4.44 11.67
N ILE A 179 9.27 -4.25 10.83
CA ILE A 179 9.36 -3.51 9.58
C ILE A 179 9.14 -2.03 9.92
N LYS A 180 10.22 -1.24 9.89
CA LYS A 180 10.24 0.15 10.33
C LYS A 180 10.72 1.04 9.20
N GLU A 181 10.09 2.21 9.08
CA GLU A 181 10.59 3.31 8.26
C GLU A 181 12.00 3.68 8.70
N THR A 182 12.86 3.97 7.73
CA THR A 182 14.20 4.50 8.00
C THR A 182 14.02 5.93 8.51
N ILE A 183 14.40 6.19 9.77
CA ILE A 183 14.38 7.52 10.39
C ILE A 183 15.52 8.36 9.80
#